data_AF-A0A7C6YAN8-F1
#
_entry.id   AF-A0A7C6YAN8-F1
#
_cell.length_a   1.000
_cell.length_b   1.000
_cell.length_c   1.000
_cell.angle_alpha   90.00
_cell.angle_beta   90.00
_cell.angle_gamma   90.00
#
_symmetry.space_group_name_H-M   'P 1'
#
loop_
_entity.id
_entity.type
_entity.pdbx_description
1 polymer ?
#
loop_
_entity_poly.entity_id
_entity_poly.type
_entity_poly.pdbx_seq_one_letter_code
_entity_poly.pdbx_strand_id
1 'polypeptide(L)'
;RREAEQARIIAEEQIAVAQRALVLRQAEIQAETDAARAQAAASGPLAQADRDQAILLEQEKVAVAQAALKDRQLDTEVRKPADAERYRLETEAAAKRQAAILAAEANKAAAIASAEADAEKARLTGEGEKSRRSALAEAEAIEGAKRGEAEKARRIAEAQAVREEGEAKATAVLAVGQAEAEAMDKRAEAFAHYNDAAVLQMLIEVLPQMAEKVAAPLGNIDKLTVVSSDGVSALPRQVTDNLMQTLQMVKDTTGYDLTAILDRFARKVDEEPAAAERTVVKGDVAEG
;
A
#
# COMPACT_ATOMS: atom_id res chain seq x y z
N ARG A 1 15.51 -99.93 -143.08
CA ARG A 1 16.49 -98.89 -142.67
C ARG A 1 15.94 -97.99 -141.55
N ARG A 2 14.67 -97.54 -141.57
CA ARG A 2 14.06 -96.71 -140.50
C ARG A 2 13.88 -97.43 -139.14
N GLU A 3 13.51 -98.70 -139.13
CA GLU A 3 13.32 -99.47 -137.87
C GLU A 3 14.62 -99.70 -137.08
N ALA A 4 15.77 -99.83 -137.76
CA ALA A 4 17.07 -100.01 -137.11
C ALA A 4 17.62 -98.71 -136.49
N GLU A 5 17.30 -97.54 -137.06
CA GLU A 5 17.62 -96.24 -136.46
C GLU A 5 16.73 -95.92 -135.26
N GLN A 6 15.43 -96.24 -135.33
CA GLN A 6 14.51 -96.08 -134.20
C GLN A 6 14.90 -96.96 -133.01
N ALA A 7 15.29 -98.21 -133.24
CA ALA A 7 15.80 -99.09 -132.19
C ALA A 7 17.11 -98.57 -131.56
N ARG A 8 17.99 -97.92 -132.34
CA ARG A 8 19.21 -97.29 -131.85
C ARG A 8 18.93 -96.06 -130.98
N ILE A 9 18.01 -95.19 -131.39
CA ILE A 9 17.62 -94.00 -130.61
C ILE A 9 16.98 -94.40 -129.30
N ILE A 10 16.09 -95.40 -129.30
CA ILE A 10 15.45 -95.91 -128.08
C ILE A 10 16.51 -96.55 -127.15
N ALA A 11 17.49 -97.28 -127.70
CA ALA A 11 18.57 -97.85 -126.90
C ALA A 11 19.49 -96.76 -126.31
N GLU A 12 19.86 -95.73 -127.08
CA GLU A 12 20.65 -94.59 -126.59
C GLU A 12 19.89 -93.76 -125.55
N GLU A 13 18.58 -93.55 -125.73
CA GLU A 13 17.71 -92.89 -124.76
C GLU A 13 17.62 -93.71 -123.46
N GLN A 14 17.45 -95.03 -123.55
CA GLN A 14 17.47 -95.89 -122.37
C GLN A 14 18.83 -95.91 -121.67
N ILE A 15 19.94 -95.85 -122.41
CA ILE A 15 21.28 -95.71 -121.84
C ILE A 15 21.43 -94.36 -121.13
N ALA A 16 20.97 -93.26 -121.73
CA ALA A 16 21.03 -91.93 -121.12
C ALA A 16 20.12 -91.80 -119.88
N VAL A 17 18.93 -92.40 -119.91
CA VAL A 17 18.01 -92.46 -118.76
C VAL A 17 18.60 -93.33 -117.64
N ALA A 18 19.18 -94.48 -117.95
CA ALA A 18 19.85 -95.34 -116.98
C ALA A 18 21.10 -94.66 -116.39
N GLN A 19 21.89 -93.94 -117.20
CA GLN A 19 23.03 -93.16 -116.73
C GLN A 19 22.60 -92.00 -115.83
N ARG A 20 21.54 -91.25 -116.19
CA ARG A 20 20.97 -90.20 -115.35
C ARG A 20 20.44 -90.78 -114.03
N ALA A 21 19.71 -91.88 -114.09
CA ALA A 21 19.20 -92.56 -112.90
C ALA A 21 20.35 -93.04 -111.99
N LEU A 22 21.43 -93.56 -112.58
CA LEU A 22 22.64 -93.96 -111.84
C LEU A 22 23.31 -92.77 -111.17
N VAL A 23 23.49 -91.64 -111.87
CA VAL A 23 24.10 -90.42 -111.31
C VAL A 23 23.24 -89.82 -110.21
N LEU A 24 21.91 -89.76 -110.39
CA LEU A 24 20.99 -89.29 -109.35
C LEU A 24 21.02 -90.20 -108.12
N ARG A 25 21.04 -91.53 -108.34
CA ARG A 25 21.11 -92.49 -107.23
C ARG A 25 22.44 -92.43 -106.50
N GLN A 26 23.56 -92.24 -107.21
CA GLN A 26 24.87 -92.00 -106.61
C GLN A 26 24.90 -90.68 -105.82
N ALA A 27 24.29 -89.60 -106.33
CA ALA A 27 24.20 -88.33 -105.62
C ALA A 27 23.34 -88.40 -104.36
N GLU A 28 22.20 -89.11 -104.40
CA GLU A 28 21.37 -89.39 -103.22
C GLU A 28 22.14 -90.19 -102.16
N ILE A 29 22.80 -91.28 -102.57
CA ILE A 29 23.61 -92.10 -101.66
C ILE A 29 24.74 -91.27 -101.05
N GLN A 30 25.40 -90.43 -101.84
CA GLN A 30 26.45 -89.54 -101.36
C GLN A 30 25.91 -88.50 -100.37
N ALA A 31 24.76 -87.88 -100.66
CA ALA A 31 24.11 -86.90 -99.77
C ALA A 31 23.64 -87.53 -98.45
N GLU A 32 23.04 -88.73 -98.49
CA GLU A 32 22.67 -89.49 -97.29
C GLU A 32 23.92 -89.89 -96.47
N THR A 33 25.00 -90.30 -97.16
CA THR A 33 26.26 -90.66 -96.51
C THR A 33 26.92 -89.45 -95.85
N ASP A 34 26.92 -88.29 -96.52
CA ASP A 34 27.49 -87.06 -95.98
C ASP A 34 26.62 -86.49 -94.84
N ALA A 35 25.30 -86.61 -94.93
CA ALA A 35 24.39 -86.25 -93.84
C ALA A 35 24.59 -87.16 -92.62
N ALA A 36 24.70 -88.48 -92.81
CA ALA A 36 24.98 -89.43 -91.73
C ALA A 36 26.37 -89.18 -91.11
N ARG A 37 27.38 -88.86 -91.92
CA ARG A 37 28.72 -88.48 -91.45
C ARG A 37 28.71 -87.16 -90.67
N ALA A 38 27.97 -86.15 -91.13
CA ALA A 38 27.83 -84.87 -90.43
C ALA A 38 27.10 -85.04 -89.10
N GLN A 39 26.04 -85.86 -89.06
CA GLN A 39 25.32 -86.16 -87.83
C GLN A 39 26.18 -86.97 -86.85
N ALA A 40 26.93 -87.96 -87.32
CA ALA A 40 27.90 -88.69 -86.49
C ALA A 40 29.03 -87.79 -85.98
N ALA A 41 29.55 -86.88 -86.82
CA ALA A 41 30.56 -85.90 -86.44
C ALA A 41 30.04 -84.86 -85.44
N ALA A 42 28.77 -84.44 -85.55
CA ALA A 42 28.11 -83.52 -84.63
C ALA A 42 27.68 -84.17 -83.30
N SER A 43 27.51 -85.50 -83.28
CA SER A 43 27.08 -86.24 -82.09
C SER A 43 28.06 -86.12 -80.92
N GLY A 44 29.37 -86.06 -81.20
CA GLY A 44 30.40 -85.86 -80.18
C GLY A 44 30.32 -84.47 -79.51
N PRO A 45 30.42 -83.37 -80.27
CA PRO A 45 30.27 -82.00 -79.75
C PRO A 45 28.92 -81.73 -79.09
N LEU A 46 27.82 -82.26 -79.64
CA LEU A 46 26.48 -82.11 -79.05
C LEU A 46 26.40 -82.81 -77.69
N ALA A 47 26.87 -84.05 -77.59
CA ALA A 47 26.92 -84.77 -76.32
C ALA A 47 27.84 -84.09 -75.28
N GLN A 48 28.90 -83.39 -75.74
CA GLN A 48 29.74 -82.59 -74.86
C GLN A 48 29.01 -81.33 -74.36
N ALA A 49 28.33 -80.60 -75.25
CA ALA A 49 27.54 -79.42 -74.89
C ALA A 49 26.39 -79.76 -73.93
N ASP A 50 25.70 -80.89 -74.13
CA ASP A 50 24.65 -81.37 -73.23
C ASP A 50 25.20 -81.67 -71.82
N ARG A 51 26.40 -82.26 -71.74
CA ARG A 51 27.09 -82.50 -70.45
C ARG A 51 27.49 -81.19 -69.78
N ASP A 52 28.05 -80.27 -70.54
CA ASP A 52 28.47 -78.97 -70.02
C ASP A 52 27.27 -78.15 -69.53
N GLN A 53 26.14 -78.18 -70.26
CA GLN A 53 24.89 -77.57 -69.83
C GLN A 53 24.35 -78.21 -68.54
N ALA A 54 24.39 -79.54 -68.43
CA ALA A 54 23.98 -80.24 -67.21
C ALA A 54 24.86 -79.85 -66.01
N ILE A 55 26.18 -79.72 -66.21
CA ILE A 55 27.11 -79.25 -65.17
C ILE A 55 26.79 -77.82 -64.75
N LEU A 56 26.57 -76.91 -65.69
CA LEU A 56 26.25 -75.51 -65.39
C LEU A 56 24.95 -75.37 -64.61
N LEU A 57 23.89 -76.10 -64.98
CA LEU A 57 22.62 -76.10 -64.26
C LEU A 57 22.79 -76.62 -62.83
N GLU A 58 23.61 -77.64 -62.62
CA GLU A 58 23.86 -78.16 -61.27
C GLU A 58 24.74 -77.19 -60.45
N GLN A 59 25.72 -76.54 -61.08
CA GLN A 59 26.51 -75.48 -60.44
C GLN A 59 25.65 -74.27 -60.06
N GLU A 60 24.66 -73.88 -60.88
CA GLU A 60 23.71 -72.82 -60.57
C GLU A 60 22.88 -73.18 -59.33
N LYS A 61 22.35 -74.42 -59.26
CA LYS A 61 21.62 -74.89 -58.05
C LYS A 61 22.49 -74.84 -56.81
N VAL A 62 23.75 -75.26 -56.92
CA VAL A 62 24.72 -75.19 -55.80
C VAL A 62 24.98 -73.74 -55.39
N ALA A 63 25.15 -72.83 -56.35
CA ALA A 63 25.36 -71.41 -56.06
C ALA A 63 24.14 -70.77 -55.37
N VAL A 64 22.92 -71.08 -55.82
CA VAL A 64 21.67 -70.62 -55.19
C VAL A 64 21.54 -71.18 -53.77
N ALA A 65 21.85 -72.47 -53.58
CA ALA A 65 21.82 -73.09 -52.26
C ALA A 65 22.85 -72.45 -51.31
N GLN A 66 24.06 -72.15 -51.81
CA GLN A 66 25.10 -71.46 -51.04
C GLN A 66 24.69 -70.02 -50.68
N ALA A 67 24.10 -69.27 -51.61
CA ALA A 67 23.58 -67.92 -51.34
C ALA A 67 22.50 -67.96 -50.26
N ALA A 68 21.53 -68.88 -50.36
CA ALA A 68 20.48 -69.03 -49.36
C ALA A 68 21.02 -69.42 -47.97
N LEU A 69 22.05 -70.28 -47.91
CA LEU A 69 22.74 -70.59 -46.66
C LEU A 69 23.46 -69.37 -46.09
N LYS A 70 24.14 -68.60 -46.94
CA LYS A 70 24.85 -67.38 -46.53
C LYS A 70 23.90 -66.31 -46.00
N ASP A 71 22.75 -66.11 -46.64
CA ASP A 71 21.71 -65.19 -46.17
C ASP A 71 21.16 -65.61 -44.80
N ARG A 72 20.92 -66.92 -44.58
CA ARG A 72 20.49 -67.43 -43.26
C ARG A 72 21.56 -67.26 -42.19
N GLN A 73 22.84 -67.41 -42.55
CA GLN A 73 23.96 -67.13 -41.65
C GLN A 73 24.00 -65.65 -41.28
N LEU A 74 23.94 -64.74 -42.26
CA LEU A 74 23.95 -63.29 -42.02
C LEU A 74 22.74 -62.82 -41.22
N ASP A 75 21.56 -63.40 -41.46
CA ASP A 75 20.37 -63.14 -40.66
C ASP A 75 20.59 -63.49 -39.18
N THR A 76 21.27 -64.62 -38.93
CA THR A 76 21.49 -65.12 -37.58
C THR A 76 22.68 -64.45 -36.88
N GLU A 77 23.77 -64.17 -37.59
CA GLU A 77 25.01 -63.63 -37.04
C GLU A 77 25.02 -62.10 -36.98
N VAL A 78 24.37 -61.43 -37.93
CA VAL A 78 24.42 -59.97 -38.06
C VAL A 78 23.06 -59.36 -37.72
N ARG A 79 21.98 -59.79 -38.39
CA ARG A 79 20.69 -59.11 -38.27
C ARG A 79 20.06 -59.30 -36.88
N LYS A 80 19.96 -60.54 -36.39
CA LYS A 80 19.38 -60.82 -35.07
C LYS A 80 20.11 -60.13 -33.92
N PRO A 81 21.46 -60.15 -33.82
CA PRO A 81 22.16 -59.41 -32.77
C PRO A 81 22.01 -57.90 -32.92
N ALA A 82 22.03 -57.37 -34.16
CA ALA A 82 21.82 -55.94 -34.39
C ALA A 82 20.41 -55.48 -33.96
N ASP A 83 19.38 -56.27 -34.26
CA ASP A 83 18.00 -56.01 -33.83
C ASP A 83 17.86 -56.09 -32.30
N ALA A 84 18.52 -57.05 -31.66
CA ALA A 84 18.53 -57.19 -30.21
C ALA A 84 19.20 -55.99 -29.52
N GLU A 85 20.36 -55.53 -30.03
CA GLU A 85 21.06 -54.35 -29.51
C GLU A 85 20.25 -53.07 -29.74
N ARG A 86 19.62 -52.92 -30.92
CA ARG A 86 18.70 -51.81 -31.18
C ARG A 86 17.54 -51.78 -30.20
N TYR A 87 16.88 -52.93 -30.00
CA TYR A 87 15.77 -53.04 -29.06
C TYR A 87 16.21 -52.71 -27.63
N ARG A 88 17.41 -53.18 -27.21
CA ARG A 88 17.97 -52.86 -25.90
C ARG A 88 18.24 -51.36 -25.74
N LEU A 89 18.84 -50.73 -26.76
CA LEU A 89 19.14 -49.30 -26.76
C LEU A 89 17.86 -48.45 -26.74
N GLU A 90 16.85 -48.80 -27.56
CA GLU A 90 15.55 -48.12 -27.58
C GLU A 90 14.85 -48.26 -26.22
N THR A 91 14.87 -49.45 -25.62
CA THR A 91 14.29 -49.70 -24.30
C THR A 91 15.00 -48.90 -23.22
N GLU A 92 16.34 -48.87 -23.23
CA GLU A 92 17.13 -48.09 -22.27
C GLU A 92 16.91 -46.59 -22.45
N ALA A 93 16.87 -46.09 -23.69
CA ALA A 93 16.59 -44.69 -23.98
C ALA A 93 15.17 -44.29 -23.56
N ALA A 94 14.19 -45.16 -23.80
CA ALA A 94 12.81 -44.96 -23.35
C ALA A 94 12.73 -44.95 -21.82
N ALA A 95 13.41 -45.87 -21.14
CA ALA A 95 13.48 -45.92 -19.68
C ALA A 95 14.13 -44.66 -19.11
N LYS A 96 15.26 -44.20 -19.68
CA LYS A 96 15.94 -42.95 -19.29
C LYS A 96 15.04 -41.73 -19.49
N ARG A 97 14.34 -41.64 -20.63
CA ARG A 97 13.40 -40.56 -20.91
C ARG A 97 12.26 -40.57 -19.90
N GLN A 98 11.68 -41.73 -19.62
CA GLN A 98 10.59 -41.86 -18.65
C GLN A 98 11.05 -41.49 -17.24
N ALA A 99 12.24 -41.94 -16.83
CA ALA A 99 12.82 -41.59 -15.54
C ALA A 99 13.06 -40.07 -15.42
N ALA A 100 13.57 -39.42 -16.49
CA ALA A 100 13.78 -37.97 -16.51
C ALA A 100 12.45 -37.19 -16.44
N ILE A 101 11.41 -37.66 -17.12
CA ILE A 101 10.07 -37.06 -17.05
C ILE A 101 9.51 -37.17 -15.64
N LEU A 102 9.54 -38.38 -15.05
CA LEU A 102 9.03 -38.60 -13.69
C LEU A 102 9.81 -37.78 -12.65
N ALA A 103 11.13 -37.66 -12.80
CA ALA A 103 11.95 -36.82 -11.93
C ALA A 103 11.59 -35.32 -12.07
N ALA A 104 11.39 -34.84 -13.31
CA ALA A 104 10.99 -33.46 -13.55
C ALA A 104 9.57 -33.17 -13.01
N GLU A 105 8.63 -34.10 -13.18
CA GLU A 105 7.28 -34.01 -12.63
C GLU A 105 7.30 -34.02 -11.10
N ALA A 106 8.11 -34.89 -10.48
CA ALA A 106 8.28 -34.92 -9.02
C ALA A 106 8.85 -33.59 -8.49
N ASN A 107 9.88 -33.05 -9.16
CA ASN A 107 10.46 -31.75 -8.79
C ASN A 107 9.44 -30.61 -8.94
N LYS A 108 8.64 -30.62 -10.02
CA LYS A 108 7.58 -29.65 -10.23
C LYS A 108 6.50 -29.75 -9.14
N ALA A 109 6.05 -30.96 -8.83
CA ALA A 109 5.06 -31.19 -7.78
C ALA A 109 5.58 -30.74 -6.41
N ALA A 110 6.84 -31.05 -6.07
CA ALA A 110 7.47 -30.60 -4.84
C ALA A 110 7.60 -29.07 -4.77
N ALA A 111 7.98 -28.41 -5.86
CA ALA A 111 8.07 -26.96 -5.92
C ALA A 111 6.69 -26.28 -5.76
N ILE A 112 5.65 -26.82 -6.40
CA ILE A 112 4.27 -26.32 -6.24
C ILE A 112 3.81 -26.51 -4.80
N ALA A 113 3.98 -27.70 -4.23
CA ALA A 113 3.59 -27.98 -2.85
C ALA A 113 4.31 -27.07 -1.84
N SER A 114 5.61 -26.80 -2.05
CA SER A 114 6.36 -25.84 -1.23
C SER A 114 5.84 -24.42 -1.38
N ALA A 115 5.57 -23.97 -2.60
CA ALA A 115 5.06 -22.63 -2.85
C ALA A 115 3.66 -22.42 -2.28
N GLU A 116 2.79 -23.43 -2.37
CA GLU A 116 1.46 -23.42 -1.76
C GLU A 116 1.54 -23.39 -0.23
N ALA A 117 2.45 -24.17 0.36
CA ALA A 117 2.68 -24.17 1.81
C ALA A 117 3.18 -22.80 2.31
N ASP A 118 4.12 -22.18 1.59
CA ASP A 118 4.63 -20.84 1.91
C ASP A 118 3.56 -19.76 1.75
N ALA A 119 2.75 -19.83 0.68
CA ALA A 119 1.63 -18.92 0.45
C ALA A 119 0.57 -19.03 1.54
N GLU A 120 0.21 -20.25 1.95
CA GLU A 120 -0.77 -20.49 3.01
C GLU A 120 -0.23 -20.02 4.37
N LYS A 121 1.05 -20.29 4.66
CA LYS A 121 1.70 -19.74 5.87
C LYS A 121 1.66 -18.21 5.89
N ALA A 122 1.98 -17.56 4.77
CA ALA A 122 1.93 -16.10 4.64
C ALA A 122 0.49 -15.55 4.77
N ARG A 123 -0.51 -16.29 4.28
CA ARG A 123 -1.92 -15.95 4.45
C ARG A 123 -2.33 -16.01 5.93
N LEU A 124 -2.02 -17.12 6.60
CA LEU A 124 -2.34 -17.30 8.02
C LEU A 124 -1.63 -16.29 8.92
N THR A 125 -0.35 -15.99 8.65
CA THR A 125 0.36 -14.94 9.40
C THR A 125 -0.22 -13.56 9.11
N GLY A 126 -0.55 -13.26 7.85
CA GLY A 126 -1.20 -12.01 7.45
C GLY A 126 -2.57 -11.81 8.12
N GLU A 127 -3.40 -12.86 8.18
CA GLU A 127 -4.67 -12.86 8.89
C GLU A 127 -4.49 -12.69 10.40
N GLY A 128 -3.50 -13.38 10.99
CA GLY A 128 -3.14 -13.24 12.40
C GLY A 128 -2.69 -11.81 12.75
N GLU A 129 -1.82 -11.21 11.95
CA GLU A 129 -1.35 -9.84 12.14
C GLU A 129 -2.49 -8.82 11.93
N LYS A 130 -3.33 -9.02 10.92
CA LYS A 130 -4.52 -8.17 10.69
C LYS A 130 -5.47 -8.24 11.88
N SER A 131 -5.76 -9.44 12.38
CA SER A 131 -6.61 -9.65 13.55
C SER A 131 -6.02 -8.98 14.79
N ARG A 132 -4.71 -9.19 15.06
CA ARG A 132 -4.00 -8.55 16.17
C ARG A 132 -4.05 -7.03 16.09
N ARG A 133 -3.77 -6.45 14.91
CA ARG A 133 -3.80 -5.00 14.70
C ARG A 133 -5.21 -4.44 14.90
N SER A 134 -6.23 -5.14 14.41
CA SER A 134 -7.63 -4.72 14.56
C SER A 134 -8.03 -4.74 16.03
N ALA A 135 -7.67 -5.81 16.77
CA ALA A 135 -7.94 -5.90 18.20
C ALA A 135 -7.21 -4.82 19.01
N LEU A 136 -5.96 -4.50 18.67
CA LEU A 136 -5.22 -3.41 19.31
C LEU A 136 -5.84 -2.04 19.01
N ALA A 137 -6.23 -1.78 17.76
CA ALA A 137 -6.89 -0.53 17.38
C ALA A 137 -8.24 -0.37 18.08
N GLU A 138 -9.01 -1.45 18.21
CA GLU A 138 -10.28 -1.45 18.96
C GLU A 138 -10.06 -1.20 20.45
N ALA A 139 -9.05 -1.85 21.06
CA ALA A 139 -8.69 -1.62 22.45
C ALA A 139 -8.27 -0.16 22.70
N GLU A 140 -7.45 0.42 21.81
CA GLU A 140 -7.02 1.82 21.89
C GLU A 140 -8.21 2.78 21.70
N ALA A 141 -9.14 2.47 20.79
CA ALA A 141 -10.35 3.28 20.60
C ALA A 141 -11.24 3.27 21.85
N ILE A 142 -11.44 2.10 22.47
CA ILE A 142 -12.21 1.98 23.72
C ILE A 142 -11.52 2.73 24.85
N GLU A 143 -10.20 2.58 24.99
CA GLU A 143 -9.44 3.27 26.02
C GLU A 143 -9.46 4.79 25.82
N GLY A 144 -9.28 5.25 24.58
CA GLY A 144 -9.37 6.66 24.19
C GLY A 144 -10.75 7.24 24.50
N ALA A 145 -11.82 6.52 24.17
CA ALA A 145 -13.19 6.92 24.50
C ALA A 145 -13.39 7.06 26.02
N LYS A 146 -12.97 6.05 26.81
CA LYS A 146 -13.06 6.09 28.27
C LYS A 146 -12.24 7.23 28.89
N ARG A 147 -11.03 7.48 28.37
CA ARG A 147 -10.18 8.61 28.80
C ARG A 147 -10.85 9.94 28.49
N GLY A 148 -11.43 10.09 27.29
CA GLY A 148 -12.17 11.29 26.89
C GLY A 148 -13.41 11.54 27.75
N GLU A 149 -14.18 10.50 28.05
CA GLU A 149 -15.32 10.58 28.97
C GLU A 149 -14.88 10.95 30.39
N ALA A 150 -13.81 10.34 30.89
CA ALA A 150 -13.25 10.66 32.20
C ALA A 150 -12.72 12.10 32.29
N GLU A 151 -12.01 12.58 31.26
CA GLU A 151 -11.55 13.97 31.21
C GLU A 151 -12.73 14.94 31.16
N LYS A 152 -13.75 14.66 30.34
CA LYS A 152 -14.96 15.48 30.27
C LYS A 152 -15.68 15.52 31.62
N ALA A 153 -15.86 14.38 32.28
CA ALA A 153 -16.47 14.30 33.61
C ALA A 153 -15.68 15.10 34.64
N ARG A 154 -14.35 14.99 34.62
CA ARG A 154 -13.45 15.77 35.48
C ARG A 154 -13.59 17.27 35.25
N ARG A 155 -13.58 17.72 33.99
CA ARG A 155 -13.75 19.14 33.64
C ARG A 155 -15.11 19.69 34.08
N ILE A 156 -16.17 18.90 33.96
CA ILE A 156 -17.51 19.27 34.43
C ILE A 156 -17.51 19.41 35.95
N ALA A 157 -16.93 18.44 36.67
CA ALA A 157 -16.84 18.49 38.13
C ALA A 157 -16.00 19.69 38.61
N GLU A 158 -14.86 19.97 37.97
CA GLU A 158 -14.03 21.14 38.27
C GLU A 158 -14.80 22.45 37.98
N ALA A 159 -15.52 22.55 36.87
CA ALA A 159 -16.33 23.72 36.55
C ALA A 159 -17.50 23.93 37.53
N GLN A 160 -18.14 22.85 37.98
CA GLN A 160 -19.19 22.89 39.00
C GLN A 160 -18.64 23.36 40.35
N ALA A 161 -17.52 22.78 40.79
CA ALA A 161 -16.86 23.17 42.03
C ALA A 161 -16.48 24.67 42.03
N VAL A 162 -15.90 25.16 40.93
CA VAL A 162 -15.56 26.60 40.80
C VAL A 162 -16.80 27.48 40.81
N ARG A 163 -17.91 27.04 40.19
CA ARG A 163 -19.17 27.80 40.21
C ARG A 163 -19.75 27.86 41.62
N GLU A 164 -19.83 26.72 42.31
CA GLU A 164 -20.34 26.64 43.68
C GLU A 164 -19.48 27.48 44.65
N GLU A 165 -18.15 27.42 44.51
CA GLU A 165 -17.25 28.30 45.26
C GLU A 165 -17.47 29.79 44.93
N GLY A 166 -17.71 30.12 43.66
CA GLY A 166 -18.01 31.48 43.21
C GLY A 166 -19.32 32.01 43.79
N GLU A 167 -20.38 31.19 43.77
CA GLU A 167 -21.69 31.50 44.35
C GLU A 167 -21.61 31.64 45.87
N ALA A 168 -20.86 30.76 46.55
CA ALA A 168 -20.61 30.84 47.98
C ALA A 168 -19.86 32.13 48.35
N LYS A 169 -18.81 32.50 47.59
CA LYS A 169 -18.07 33.76 47.77
C LYS A 169 -18.96 34.97 47.51
N ALA A 170 -19.77 34.96 46.45
CA ALA A 170 -20.70 36.04 46.15
C ALA A 170 -21.74 36.22 47.26
N THR A 171 -22.30 35.12 47.77
CA THR A 171 -23.27 35.14 48.88
C THR A 171 -22.63 35.66 50.16
N ALA A 172 -21.39 35.24 50.46
CA ALA A 172 -20.65 35.73 51.61
C ALA A 172 -20.37 37.24 51.51
N VAL A 173 -19.92 37.72 50.36
CA VAL A 173 -19.67 39.15 50.11
C VAL A 173 -20.96 39.96 50.20
N LEU A 174 -22.07 39.45 49.66
CA LEU A 174 -23.38 40.09 49.74
C LEU A 174 -23.88 40.17 51.19
N ALA A 175 -23.74 39.09 51.97
CA ALA A 175 -24.12 39.06 53.38
C ALA A 175 -23.27 40.02 54.22
N VAL A 176 -21.96 40.09 53.97
CA VAL A 176 -21.06 41.08 54.61
C VAL A 176 -21.46 42.49 54.20
N GLY A 177 -21.68 42.76 52.91
CA GLY A 177 -22.10 44.07 52.43
C GLY A 177 -23.45 44.53 52.99
N GLN A 178 -24.41 43.62 53.14
CA GLN A 178 -25.68 43.90 53.81
C GLN A 178 -25.49 44.17 55.31
N ALA A 179 -24.68 43.37 56.00
CA ALA A 179 -24.38 43.58 57.41
C ALA A 179 -23.65 44.92 57.65
N GLU A 180 -22.74 45.30 56.75
CA GLU A 180 -22.07 46.60 56.78
C GLU A 180 -23.04 47.75 56.50
N ALA A 181 -23.93 47.61 55.52
CA ALA A 181 -24.96 48.60 55.22
C ALA A 181 -25.90 48.81 56.43
N GLU A 182 -26.44 47.72 57.00
CA GLU A 182 -27.29 47.79 58.20
C GLU A 182 -26.54 48.36 59.41
N ALA A 183 -25.26 48.03 59.57
CA ALA A 183 -24.43 48.59 60.64
C ALA A 183 -24.19 50.09 60.44
N MET A 184 -24.02 50.55 59.20
CA MET A 184 -23.89 51.97 58.88
C MET A 184 -25.20 52.73 59.09
N ASP A 185 -26.34 52.14 58.71
CA ASP A 185 -27.66 52.74 58.96
C ASP A 185 -27.92 52.88 60.45
N LYS A 186 -27.68 51.83 61.25
CA LYS A 186 -27.80 51.89 62.71
C LYS A 186 -26.82 52.88 63.34
N ARG A 187 -25.61 52.99 62.81
CA ARG A 187 -24.65 54.03 63.23
C ARG A 187 -25.18 55.42 62.89
N ALA A 188 -25.72 55.64 61.69
CA ALA A 188 -26.28 56.91 61.27
C ALA A 188 -27.50 57.30 62.12
N GLU A 189 -28.40 56.36 62.44
CA GLU A 189 -29.51 56.55 63.38
C GLU A 189 -29.02 56.87 64.79
N ALA A 190 -28.00 56.14 65.27
CA ALA A 190 -27.38 56.44 66.56
C ALA A 190 -26.84 57.88 66.55
N PHE A 191 -26.08 58.28 65.52
CA PHE A 191 -25.58 59.65 65.37
C PHE A 191 -26.70 60.70 65.26
N ALA A 192 -27.84 60.39 64.64
CA ALA A 192 -28.99 61.29 64.57
C ALA A 192 -29.65 61.52 65.95
N HIS A 193 -29.54 60.57 66.87
CA HIS A 193 -30.01 60.67 68.25
C HIS A 193 -28.93 61.17 69.24
N TYR A 194 -27.72 61.47 68.78
CA TYR A 194 -26.73 62.15 69.61
C TYR A 194 -27.15 63.62 69.75
N ASN A 195 -27.47 64.04 70.98
CA ASN A 195 -27.66 65.46 71.27
C ASN A 195 -26.40 66.24 70.86
N ASP A 196 -26.56 67.48 70.39
CA ASP A 196 -25.46 68.35 69.91
C ASP A 196 -24.23 68.37 70.85
N ALA A 197 -24.45 68.18 72.16
CA ALA A 197 -23.41 68.08 73.18
C ALA A 197 -22.50 66.83 73.06
N ALA A 198 -23.03 65.68 72.65
CA ALA A 198 -22.25 64.44 72.50
C ALA A 198 -21.39 64.45 71.23
N VAL A 199 -21.88 65.11 70.17
CA VAL A 199 -21.10 65.41 68.97
C VAL A 199 -19.94 66.35 69.30
N LEU A 200 -20.19 67.40 70.10
CA LEU A 200 -19.13 68.29 70.59
C LEU A 200 -18.06 67.56 71.41
N GLN A 201 -18.45 66.66 72.32
CA GLN A 201 -17.50 65.88 73.12
C GLN A 201 -16.61 64.99 72.25
N MET A 202 -17.16 64.33 71.23
CA MET A 202 -16.38 63.52 70.29
C MET A 202 -15.45 64.39 69.41
N LEU A 203 -15.90 65.58 69.00
CA LEU A 203 -15.04 66.56 68.32
C LEU A 203 -13.88 67.01 69.21
N ILE A 204 -14.09 67.23 70.51
CA ILE A 204 -13.02 67.58 71.46
C ILE A 204 -11.99 66.44 71.59
N GLU A 205 -12.42 65.17 71.51
CA GLU A 205 -11.53 64.00 71.56
C GLU A 205 -10.78 63.75 70.24
N VAL A 206 -11.38 64.03 69.09
CA VAL A 206 -10.76 63.85 67.76
C VAL A 206 -9.92 65.07 67.34
N LEU A 207 -10.24 66.27 67.85
CA LEU A 207 -9.49 67.51 67.61
C LEU A 207 -7.98 67.38 67.88
N PRO A 208 -7.49 66.77 68.99
CA PRO A 208 -6.06 66.56 69.19
C PRO A 208 -5.45 65.62 68.15
N GLN A 209 -6.15 64.59 67.69
CA GLN A 209 -5.64 63.68 66.65
C GLN A 209 -5.54 64.37 65.28
N MET A 210 -6.51 65.21 64.94
CA MET A 210 -6.45 66.07 63.76
C MET A 210 -5.36 67.13 63.90
N ALA A 211 -5.26 67.80 65.04
CA ALA A 211 -4.20 68.77 65.32
C ALA A 211 -2.82 68.12 65.24
N GLU A 212 -2.65 66.89 65.72
CA GLU A 212 -1.42 66.11 65.61
C GLU A 212 -1.10 65.75 64.16
N LYS A 213 -2.08 65.27 63.38
CA LYS A 213 -1.91 64.95 61.95
C LYS A 213 -1.66 66.21 61.08
N VAL A 214 -2.24 67.35 61.44
CA VAL A 214 -2.06 68.66 60.77
C VAL A 214 -0.77 69.35 61.23
N ALA A 215 -0.32 69.14 62.46
CA ALA A 215 0.96 69.64 62.98
C ALA A 215 2.14 68.73 62.64
N ALA A 216 1.90 67.46 62.25
CA ALA A 216 2.95 66.51 61.85
C ALA A 216 3.91 67.07 60.77
N PRO A 217 3.47 67.85 59.76
CA PRO A 217 4.37 68.50 58.80
C PRO A 217 5.08 69.75 59.36
N LEU A 218 4.52 70.41 60.39
CA LEU A 218 5.09 71.63 61.00
C LEU A 218 6.12 71.32 62.10
N GLY A 219 5.95 70.22 62.84
CA GLY A 219 6.91 69.73 63.84
C GLY A 219 8.23 69.20 63.25
N ASN A 220 8.29 69.00 61.93
CA ASN A 220 9.49 68.59 61.20
C ASN A 220 10.31 69.77 60.63
N ILE A 221 10.00 71.03 61.00
CA ILE A 221 10.72 72.22 60.50
C ILE A 221 11.48 72.90 61.65
N ASP A 222 12.66 72.37 62.01
CA ASP A 222 13.50 72.87 63.12
C ASP A 222 14.34 74.13 62.77
N LYS A 223 14.31 74.62 61.52
CA LYS A 223 15.11 75.80 61.13
C LYS A 223 14.59 76.50 59.87
N LEU A 224 13.61 77.40 60.01
CA LEU A 224 13.32 78.37 58.95
C LEU A 224 14.38 79.49 58.99
N THR A 225 15.57 79.24 58.41
CA THR A 225 16.56 80.30 58.23
C THR A 225 16.21 81.09 56.98
N VAL A 226 15.61 82.27 57.16
CA VAL A 226 15.47 83.26 56.09
C VAL A 226 16.85 83.85 55.82
N VAL A 227 17.59 83.24 54.89
CA VAL A 227 18.77 83.88 54.29
C VAL A 227 18.30 84.54 53.00
N SER A 228 18.01 85.83 53.08
CA SER A 228 17.88 86.67 51.90
C SER A 228 19.28 87.17 51.49
N SER A 229 19.78 86.63 50.39
CA SER A 229 20.73 87.31 49.49
C SER A 229 20.54 86.74 48.08
N ASP A 230 19.30 86.81 47.59
CA ASP A 230 18.91 87.10 46.19
C ASP A 230 17.50 86.55 45.89
N GLY A 231 16.53 87.47 45.82
CA GLY A 231 15.41 87.38 44.87
C GLY A 231 14.38 86.27 45.06
N VAL A 232 13.55 86.38 46.11
CA VAL A 232 12.24 85.72 46.24
C VAL A 232 11.28 86.21 45.15
N SER A 233 11.35 85.62 43.95
CA SER A 233 10.35 85.90 42.90
C SER A 233 10.07 84.75 41.92
N ALA A 234 10.67 83.57 42.08
CA ALA A 234 10.34 82.39 41.27
C ALA A 234 9.51 81.32 42.00
N LEU A 235 9.55 81.27 43.35
CA LEU A 235 8.87 80.22 44.11
C LEU A 235 7.34 80.27 44.06
N PRO A 236 6.67 81.45 44.17
CA PRO A 236 5.21 81.48 44.14
C PRO A 236 4.64 81.00 42.79
N ARG A 237 5.24 81.42 41.67
CA ARG A 237 4.77 81.02 40.32
C ARG A 237 4.99 79.54 40.05
N GLN A 238 6.15 78.99 40.41
CA GLN A 238 6.43 77.57 40.17
C GLN A 238 5.55 76.63 41.01
N VAL A 239 5.12 77.07 42.19
CA VAL A 239 4.15 76.32 43.02
C VAL A 239 2.74 76.46 42.46
N THR A 240 2.33 77.64 42.00
CA THR A 240 1.03 77.86 41.34
C THR A 240 0.92 77.09 40.02
N ASP A 241 1.99 77.05 39.21
CA ASP A 241 2.03 76.35 37.93
C ASP A 241 1.96 74.82 38.13
N ASN A 242 2.70 74.27 39.11
CA ASN A 242 2.61 72.85 39.47
C ASN A 242 1.22 72.47 40.00
N LEU A 243 0.57 73.35 40.76
CA LEU A 243 -0.77 73.10 41.28
C LEU A 243 -1.82 73.11 40.16
N MET A 244 -1.74 74.06 39.23
CA MET A 244 -2.58 74.12 38.04
C MET A 244 -2.39 72.89 37.13
N GLN A 245 -1.15 72.44 36.95
CA GLN A 245 -0.83 71.27 36.14
C GLN A 245 -1.31 69.96 36.77
N THR A 246 -1.31 69.89 38.11
CA THR A 246 -1.90 68.77 38.86
C THR A 246 -3.43 68.75 38.75
N LEU A 247 -4.09 69.90 38.87
CA LEU A 247 -5.54 70.01 38.71
C LEU A 247 -5.98 69.64 37.29
N GLN A 248 -5.20 70.01 36.27
CA GLN A 248 -5.46 69.63 34.88
C GLN A 248 -5.27 68.13 34.65
N MET A 249 -4.22 67.51 35.20
CA MET A 249 -3.99 66.07 35.08
C MET A 249 -5.10 65.24 35.75
N VAL A 250 -5.62 65.70 36.89
CA VAL A 250 -6.77 65.07 37.56
C VAL A 250 -8.02 65.19 36.68
N LYS A 251 -8.27 66.36 36.08
CA LYS A 251 -9.38 66.57 35.17
C LYS A 251 -9.30 65.69 33.92
N ASP A 252 -8.11 65.55 33.32
CA ASP A 252 -7.92 64.76 32.10
C ASP A 252 -8.00 63.24 32.36
N THR A 253 -7.61 62.79 33.56
CA THR A 253 -7.62 61.36 33.94
C THR A 253 -8.97 60.91 34.49
N THR A 254 -9.72 61.81 35.14
CA THR A 254 -10.93 61.45 35.87
C THR A 254 -12.21 62.08 35.32
N GLY A 255 -12.09 63.10 34.45
CA GLY A 255 -13.22 63.86 33.91
C GLY A 255 -13.84 64.87 34.89
N TYR A 256 -13.34 64.95 36.13
CA TYR A 256 -13.89 65.82 37.17
C TYR A 256 -13.10 67.14 37.29
N ASP A 257 -13.81 68.26 37.16
CA ASP A 257 -13.24 69.59 37.36
C ASP A 257 -13.41 70.04 38.81
N LEU A 258 -12.32 69.99 39.57
CA LEU A 258 -12.30 70.35 40.98
C LEU A 258 -12.57 71.84 41.22
N THR A 259 -12.28 72.72 40.26
CA THR A 259 -12.60 74.15 40.37
C THR A 259 -14.09 74.40 40.20
N ALA A 260 -14.75 73.67 39.29
CA ALA A 260 -16.21 73.72 39.14
C ALA A 260 -16.94 73.14 40.35
N ILE A 261 -16.37 72.13 41.01
CA ILE A 261 -16.92 71.57 42.25
C ILE A 261 -16.75 72.58 43.39
N LEU A 262 -15.61 73.26 43.48
CA LEU A 262 -15.34 74.29 44.50
C LEU A 262 -16.25 75.51 44.34
N ASP A 263 -16.45 76.00 43.10
CA ASP A 263 -17.39 77.10 42.80
C ASP A 263 -18.84 76.70 43.09
N ARG A 264 -19.21 75.45 42.81
CA ARG A 264 -20.53 74.92 43.15
C ARG A 264 -20.70 74.81 44.67
N PHE A 265 -19.63 74.55 45.41
CA PHE A 265 -19.63 74.50 46.87
C PHE A 265 -19.68 75.90 47.49
N ALA A 266 -18.90 76.85 46.96
CA ALA A 266 -18.89 78.24 47.40
C ALA A 266 -20.22 78.93 47.12
N ARG A 267 -20.83 78.71 45.95
CA ARG A 267 -22.21 79.19 45.67
C ARG A 267 -23.28 78.56 46.56
N LYS A 268 -23.04 77.36 47.10
CA LYS A 268 -23.99 76.68 47.99
C LYS A 268 -23.90 77.18 49.43
N VAL A 269 -22.94 78.04 49.76
CA VAL A 269 -22.81 78.70 51.09
C VAL A 269 -23.54 80.06 51.11
N ASP A 270 -23.84 80.66 49.96
CA ASP A 270 -24.57 81.94 49.85
C ASP A 270 -26.10 81.78 49.65
N GLU A 271 -26.63 80.55 49.64
CA GLU A 271 -28.09 80.30 49.60
C GLU A 271 -28.51 79.37 50.74
N GLU A 272 -28.98 79.98 51.83
CA GLU A 272 -29.85 79.36 52.85
C GLU A 272 -31.32 79.81 52.63
N PRO A 273 -32.33 79.10 53.17
CA PRO A 273 -33.28 78.34 52.38
C PRO A 273 -34.65 79.02 52.19
N ALA A 274 -35.27 78.84 51.04
CA ALA A 274 -36.70 79.09 50.85
C ALA A 274 -37.50 77.84 51.21
N ALA A 275 -38.41 77.98 52.16
CA ALA A 275 -39.31 76.95 52.64
C ALA A 275 -40.39 76.56 51.62
N ALA A 276 -40.92 75.34 51.84
CA ALA A 276 -42.19 74.77 51.37
C ALA A 276 -42.23 74.18 49.95
N GLU A 277 -42.41 72.86 49.85
CA GLU A 277 -43.76 72.30 49.64
C GLU A 277 -43.83 70.81 50.03
N ARG A 278 -44.82 70.48 50.86
CA ARG A 278 -45.29 69.11 51.05
C ARG A 278 -46.13 68.76 49.82
N THR A 279 -45.64 67.86 48.97
CA THR A 279 -46.52 67.09 48.08
C THR A 279 -46.62 65.67 48.58
N VAL A 280 -47.81 65.39 49.10
CA VAL A 280 -48.34 64.07 49.45
C VAL A 280 -48.25 63.16 48.23
N VAL A 281 -47.47 62.07 48.30
CA VAL A 281 -47.67 60.91 47.43
C VAL A 281 -48.44 59.88 48.25
N LYS A 282 -49.75 59.85 47.99
CA LYS A 282 -50.64 58.77 48.38
C LYS A 282 -50.25 57.55 47.53
N GLY A 283 -49.61 56.57 48.15
CA GLY A 283 -49.27 55.28 47.55
C GLY A 283 -49.86 54.17 48.41
N ASP A 284 -50.87 53.51 47.85
CA ASP A 284 -51.71 52.49 48.49
C ASP A 284 -50.92 51.34 49.13
N VAL A 285 -51.23 51.07 50.40
CA VAL A 285 -51.10 49.74 50.99
C VAL A 285 -52.24 49.56 51.99
N ALA A 286 -53.23 48.73 51.66
CA ALA A 286 -53.74 47.63 52.50
C ALA A 286 -55.19 47.23 52.18
N GLU A 287 -55.37 45.91 52.10
CA GLU A 287 -56.53 45.12 52.53
C GLU A 287 -57.72 44.91 51.57
N GLY A 288 -57.85 43.64 51.16
CA GLY A 288 -58.92 43.03 50.37
C GLY A 288 -58.50 41.66 49.84
#